data_AF-A0A4Q4RSA9-F1
#
_entry.id   AF-A0A4Q4RSA9-F1
#
_cell.length_a   1.000
_cell.length_b   1.000
_cell.length_c   1.000
_cell.angle_alpha   90.00
_cell.angle_beta   90.00
_cell.angle_gamma   90.00
#
_symmetry.space_group_name_H-M   'P 1'
#
loop_
_entity.id
_entity.type
_entity.pdbx_description
1 polymer ?
#
loop_
_entity_poly.entity_id
_entity_poly.type
_entity_poly.pdbx_seq_one_letter_code
_entity_poly.pdbx_strand_id
1 'polypeptide(L)'
;MDNVLQMAPPLINWYPRPDIEALVTVHRDTPPPRAQAKYLGDACPACSRTWFTESEYACRLQCGHFLCLECLTQHVDSSAGRGKLLPGETDPLTKFFRCIECKSITALLVDRTAVTRPDELHWWRWKICMRRLEKEASEYWLVRLQTLPHSGWFRDIPQDWDTDRQVREIRVHVRYDDAVAFMHVPKRVWAMLPYGFSLDNPVESCEALALEKCLKGELKRLSVERKLFNTKEILDHMANVGRGALKPVVVEDVGARLGNPVTPPGYEAYRDFLCEWTARGVLMCTMGRMPILEFLRNMDKEGNKKRAWWKDVRDVFFDP
;
A
#
# COMPACT_ATOMS: atom_id res chain seq x y z
N MET A 1 4.19 -0.16 -7.28
CA MET A 1 3.66 -0.38 -5.92
C MET A 1 2.37 -1.19 -5.93
N ASP A 2 1.68 -1.28 -7.07
CA ASP A 2 0.35 -1.86 -7.26
C ASP A 2 0.13 -3.27 -6.69
N ASN A 3 1.16 -4.11 -6.63
CA ASN A 3 1.04 -5.47 -6.08
C ASN A 3 1.07 -5.52 -4.54
N VAL A 4 1.63 -4.51 -3.87
CA VAL A 4 1.82 -4.52 -2.41
C VAL A 4 0.47 -4.34 -1.70
N LEU A 5 -0.40 -3.44 -2.19
CA LEU A 5 -1.73 -3.24 -1.60
C LEU A 5 -2.72 -4.40 -1.81
N GLN A 6 -2.39 -5.34 -2.71
CA GLN A 6 -3.20 -6.52 -3.00
C GLN A 6 -2.91 -7.69 -2.04
N MET A 7 -1.90 -7.55 -1.18
CA MET A 7 -1.64 -8.52 -0.10
C MET A 7 -2.89 -8.70 0.74
N ALA A 8 -3.23 -9.94 1.08
CA ALA A 8 -4.35 -10.23 1.96
C ALA A 8 -3.89 -10.13 3.43
N PRO A 9 -4.77 -9.81 4.40
CA PRO A 9 -4.42 -9.92 5.81
C PRO A 9 -3.96 -11.35 6.11
N PRO A 10 -2.84 -11.55 6.84
CA PRO A 10 -2.16 -12.85 6.99
C PRO A 10 -2.96 -13.96 7.67
N LEU A 11 -4.20 -13.67 8.11
CA LEU A 11 -5.04 -14.58 8.90
C LEU A 11 -6.33 -15.01 8.19
N ILE A 12 -6.44 -14.78 6.88
CA ILE A 12 -7.65 -15.16 6.11
C ILE A 12 -7.87 -16.66 6.08
N ASN A 13 -6.81 -17.48 6.10
CA ASN A 13 -6.95 -18.90 5.78
C ASN A 13 -7.50 -19.77 6.92
N TRP A 14 -7.59 -19.26 8.16
CA TRP A 14 -7.82 -20.11 9.34
C TRP A 14 -9.00 -19.70 10.23
N TYR A 15 -9.65 -18.58 9.95
CA TYR A 15 -10.71 -18.05 10.82
C TYR A 15 -12.02 -17.82 10.07
N PRO A 16 -13.17 -18.21 10.65
CA PRO A 16 -14.48 -17.93 10.08
C PRO A 16 -14.66 -16.44 9.75
N ARG A 17 -15.31 -16.13 8.62
CA ARG A 17 -15.57 -14.75 8.17
C ARG A 17 -17.08 -14.47 8.17
N PRO A 18 -17.75 -14.45 9.33
CA PRO A 18 -19.20 -14.32 9.41
C PRO A 18 -19.72 -13.02 8.78
N ASP A 19 -18.89 -11.97 8.77
CA ASP A 19 -19.19 -10.69 8.10
C ASP A 19 -19.30 -10.81 6.58
N ILE A 20 -18.55 -11.73 5.97
CA ILE A 20 -18.58 -12.00 4.53
C ILE A 20 -19.57 -13.10 4.21
N GLU A 21 -19.61 -14.15 5.02
CA GLU A 21 -20.53 -15.28 4.85
C GLU A 21 -21.99 -14.81 4.96
N ALA A 22 -22.28 -13.78 5.76
CA ALA A 22 -23.61 -13.18 5.80
C ALA A 22 -24.04 -12.49 4.49
N LEU A 23 -23.10 -12.22 3.56
CA LEU A 23 -23.37 -11.54 2.28
C LEU A 23 -23.65 -12.52 1.14
N VAL A 24 -23.36 -13.81 1.33
CA VAL A 24 -23.32 -14.83 0.28
C VAL A 24 -23.95 -16.14 0.74
N THR A 25 -24.31 -17.01 -0.20
CA THR A 25 -24.66 -18.40 0.15
C THR A 25 -23.39 -19.24 0.13
N VAL A 26 -22.99 -19.78 1.28
CA VAL A 26 -21.78 -20.60 1.44
C VAL A 26 -22.11 -22.08 1.28
N HIS A 27 -21.37 -22.77 0.41
CA HIS A 27 -21.41 -24.22 0.26
C HIS A 27 -20.08 -24.81 0.76
N ARG A 28 -20.12 -25.66 1.80
CA ARG A 28 -18.93 -26.11 2.56
C ARG A 28 -18.47 -27.53 2.23
N ASP A 29 -19.38 -28.44 1.89
CA ASP A 29 -19.04 -29.86 1.65
C ASP A 29 -19.88 -30.51 0.56
N THR A 30 -20.98 -29.86 0.18
CA THR A 30 -21.92 -30.35 -0.82
C THR A 30 -22.01 -29.33 -1.94
N PRO A 31 -21.84 -29.74 -3.20
CA PRO A 31 -22.03 -28.83 -4.31
C PRO A 31 -23.46 -28.26 -4.30
N PRO A 32 -23.63 -27.00 -4.73
CA PRO A 32 -24.94 -26.39 -4.82
C PRO A 32 -25.89 -27.25 -5.69
N PRO A 33 -27.21 -27.27 -5.40
CA PRO A 33 -28.17 -27.92 -6.26
C PRO A 33 -28.03 -27.46 -7.72
N ARG A 34 -28.27 -28.33 -8.71
CA ARG A 34 -28.10 -28.00 -10.15
C ARG A 34 -28.75 -26.67 -10.57
N ALA A 35 -29.92 -26.36 -10.03
CA ALA A 35 -30.64 -25.11 -10.30
C ALA A 35 -29.86 -23.85 -9.85
N GLN A 36 -28.97 -23.98 -8.87
CA GLN A 36 -28.15 -22.92 -8.30
C GLN A 36 -26.70 -22.92 -8.81
N ALA A 37 -26.26 -24.04 -9.40
CA ALA A 37 -24.89 -24.26 -9.86
C ALA A 37 -24.60 -23.76 -11.29
N LYS A 38 -25.51 -22.99 -11.91
CA LYS A 38 -25.42 -22.56 -13.33
C LYS A 38 -24.06 -21.93 -13.68
N TYR A 39 -23.46 -21.17 -12.76
CA TYR A 39 -22.22 -20.43 -12.96
C TYR A 39 -21.06 -20.95 -12.10
N LEU A 40 -21.15 -22.15 -11.52
CA LEU A 40 -20.12 -22.64 -10.60
C LEU A 40 -18.81 -22.98 -11.33
N GLY A 41 -18.89 -23.57 -12.53
CA GLY A 41 -17.73 -24.14 -13.22
C GLY A 41 -17.03 -25.22 -12.40
N ASP A 42 -15.80 -25.56 -12.80
CA ASP A 42 -14.98 -26.61 -12.14
C ASP A 42 -14.04 -26.04 -11.06
N ALA A 43 -13.75 -24.73 -11.11
CA ALA A 43 -12.81 -24.07 -10.23
C ALA A 43 -13.16 -22.60 -9.99
N CYS A 44 -12.55 -22.00 -8.96
CA CYS A 44 -12.67 -20.59 -8.66
C CYS A 44 -12.14 -19.72 -9.82
N PRO A 45 -12.93 -18.78 -10.37
CA PRO A 45 -12.50 -17.96 -11.51
C PRO A 45 -11.36 -16.99 -11.16
N ALA A 46 -11.13 -16.72 -9.87
CA ALA A 46 -10.09 -15.80 -9.41
C ALA A 46 -8.72 -16.46 -9.19
N CYS A 47 -8.69 -17.68 -8.63
CA CYS A 47 -7.45 -18.37 -8.25
C CYS A 47 -7.25 -19.72 -8.94
N SER A 48 -8.22 -20.16 -9.75
CA SER A 48 -8.23 -21.43 -10.47
C SER A 48 -8.16 -22.68 -9.58
N ARG A 49 -8.33 -22.55 -8.25
CA ARG A 49 -8.44 -23.69 -7.33
C ARG A 49 -9.74 -24.44 -7.55
N THR A 50 -9.64 -25.75 -7.67
CA THR A 50 -10.76 -26.68 -7.83
C THR A 50 -11.66 -26.69 -6.58
N TRP A 51 -12.98 -26.73 -6.81
CA TRP A 51 -13.96 -26.65 -5.73
C TRP A 51 -13.99 -27.92 -4.88
N PHE A 52 -14.11 -27.76 -3.56
CA PHE A 52 -14.27 -28.85 -2.59
C PHE A 52 -13.07 -29.82 -2.50
N THR A 53 -11.97 -29.49 -3.18
CA THR A 53 -10.70 -30.21 -3.16
C THR A 53 -9.57 -29.28 -2.73
N GLU A 54 -9.35 -28.20 -3.48
CA GLU A 54 -8.31 -27.19 -3.20
C GLU A 54 -8.89 -25.93 -2.54
N SER A 55 -10.17 -25.66 -2.76
CA SER A 55 -10.93 -24.62 -2.08
C SER A 55 -12.00 -25.27 -1.20
N GLU A 56 -11.93 -25.02 0.11
CA GLU A 56 -12.92 -25.53 1.07
C GLU A 56 -14.35 -25.03 0.82
N TYR A 57 -14.50 -23.83 0.25
CA TYR A 57 -15.80 -23.16 0.16
C TYR A 57 -16.11 -22.69 -1.25
N ALA A 58 -17.34 -22.92 -1.72
CA ALA A 58 -17.91 -22.21 -2.86
C ALA A 58 -18.93 -21.18 -2.35
N CYS A 59 -18.63 -19.90 -2.52
CA CYS A 59 -19.49 -18.80 -2.07
C CYS A 59 -20.27 -18.23 -3.26
N ARG A 60 -21.58 -18.40 -3.27
CA ARG A 60 -22.48 -17.87 -4.29
C ARG A 60 -22.88 -16.43 -3.96
N LEU A 61 -22.55 -15.52 -4.87
CA LEU A 61 -22.99 -14.12 -4.83
C LEU A 61 -24.47 -14.01 -5.19
N GLN A 62 -25.10 -12.87 -4.86
CA GLN A 62 -26.51 -12.62 -5.21
C GLN A 62 -26.79 -12.67 -6.72
N CYS A 63 -25.80 -12.29 -7.54
CA CYS A 63 -25.86 -12.39 -9.00
C CYS A 63 -25.74 -13.83 -9.53
N GLY A 64 -25.48 -14.81 -8.67
CA GLY A 64 -25.37 -16.23 -9.01
C GLY A 64 -23.97 -16.73 -9.37
N HIS A 65 -22.99 -15.85 -9.54
CA HIS A 65 -21.58 -16.22 -9.74
C HIS A 65 -20.91 -16.69 -8.43
N PHE A 66 -19.79 -17.39 -8.55
CA PHE A 66 -19.12 -18.04 -7.42
C PHE A 66 -17.68 -17.57 -7.24
N LEU A 67 -17.26 -17.46 -5.98
CA LEU A 67 -15.87 -17.25 -5.57
C LEU A 67 -15.55 -18.15 -4.39
N CYS A 68 -14.28 -18.54 -4.22
CA CYS A 68 -13.88 -19.14 -2.96
C CYS A 68 -13.90 -18.09 -1.84
N LEU A 69 -14.09 -18.52 -0.60
CA LEU A 69 -14.15 -17.60 0.55
C LEU A 69 -12.89 -16.75 0.66
N GLU A 70 -11.72 -17.31 0.38
CA GLU A 70 -10.43 -16.60 0.39
C GLU A 70 -10.40 -15.47 -0.65
N CYS A 71 -10.72 -15.76 -1.92
CA CYS A 71 -10.72 -14.76 -2.98
C CYS A 71 -11.81 -13.72 -2.77
N LEU A 72 -13.00 -14.13 -2.32
CA LEU A 72 -14.06 -13.21 -1.95
C LEU A 72 -13.60 -12.27 -0.83
N THR A 73 -12.93 -12.81 0.18
CA THR A 73 -12.39 -12.06 1.29
C THR A 73 -11.34 -11.05 0.86
N GLN A 74 -10.36 -11.49 0.07
CA GLN A 74 -9.35 -10.62 -0.49
C GLN A 74 -9.98 -9.52 -1.36
N HIS A 75 -11.00 -9.87 -2.14
CA HIS A 75 -11.71 -8.93 -3.00
C HIS A 75 -12.50 -7.89 -2.20
N VAL A 76 -13.21 -8.29 -1.14
CA VAL A 76 -13.89 -7.35 -0.23
C VAL A 76 -12.85 -6.45 0.44
N ASP A 77 -11.77 -7.02 0.97
CA ASP A 77 -10.75 -6.25 1.70
C ASP A 77 -10.01 -5.26 0.77
N SER A 78 -9.86 -5.56 -0.53
CA SER A 78 -9.14 -4.72 -1.50
C SER A 78 -10.03 -3.73 -2.25
N SER A 79 -11.23 -4.14 -2.66
CA SER A 79 -12.06 -3.39 -3.60
C SER A 79 -13.30 -2.74 -2.97
N ALA A 80 -13.70 -3.12 -1.75
CA ALA A 80 -14.92 -2.58 -1.17
C ALA A 80 -14.78 -1.10 -0.81
N GLY A 81 -15.74 -0.31 -1.25
CA GLY A 81 -15.73 1.14 -1.10
C GLY A 81 -17.12 1.76 -1.19
N ARG A 82 -17.18 3.09 -1.09
CA ARG A 82 -18.35 3.89 -1.45
C ARG A 82 -17.97 4.71 -2.70
N GLY A 83 -18.91 4.92 -3.62
CA GLY A 83 -18.64 5.62 -4.88
C GLY A 83 -18.52 4.68 -6.08
N LYS A 84 -18.09 5.19 -7.24
CA LYS A 84 -17.89 4.43 -8.50
C LYS A 84 -19.11 3.68 -9.02
N LEU A 85 -20.30 4.26 -8.86
CA LEU A 85 -21.51 3.78 -9.53
C LEU A 85 -21.36 3.96 -11.04
N LEU A 86 -21.72 2.94 -11.80
CA LEU A 86 -21.87 3.03 -13.25
C LEU A 86 -23.16 3.80 -13.57
N PRO A 87 -23.25 4.43 -14.75
CA PRO A 87 -24.45 5.16 -15.15
C PRO A 87 -25.70 4.29 -15.02
N GLY A 88 -26.71 4.79 -14.29
CA GLY A 88 -27.98 4.11 -14.06
C GLY A 88 -28.04 3.16 -12.85
N GLU A 89 -26.95 3.00 -12.09
CA GLU A 89 -26.95 2.20 -10.86
C GLU A 89 -27.50 2.99 -9.66
N THR A 90 -28.20 2.29 -8.76
CA THR A 90 -28.69 2.85 -7.50
C THR A 90 -27.64 2.71 -6.41
N ASP A 91 -27.38 3.79 -5.67
CA ASP A 91 -26.47 3.78 -4.52
C ASP A 91 -27.04 2.88 -3.41
N PRO A 92 -26.31 1.84 -2.95
CA PRO A 92 -26.73 1.02 -1.83
C PRO A 92 -26.66 1.74 -0.47
N LEU A 93 -26.19 2.99 -0.41
CA LEU A 93 -26.03 3.83 0.80
C LEU A 93 -25.01 3.28 1.83
N THR A 94 -24.44 2.11 1.55
CA THR A 94 -23.39 1.42 2.31
C THR A 94 -22.19 1.14 1.40
N LYS A 95 -21.10 0.66 1.99
CA LYS A 95 -19.97 0.14 1.20
C LYS A 95 -20.43 -1.05 0.37
N PHE A 96 -19.85 -1.24 -0.80
CA PHE A 96 -20.15 -2.39 -1.64
C PHE A 96 -18.92 -2.86 -2.39
N PHE A 97 -18.97 -4.08 -2.92
CA PHE A 97 -18.01 -4.60 -3.88
C PHE A 97 -18.75 -5.09 -5.13
N ARG A 98 -18.01 -5.26 -6.23
CA ARG A 98 -18.55 -5.76 -7.50
C ARG A 98 -18.16 -7.21 -7.72
N CYS A 99 -19.08 -8.02 -8.22
CA CYS A 99 -18.75 -9.33 -8.76
C CYS A 99 -17.64 -9.18 -9.82
N ILE A 100 -16.58 -9.98 -9.75
CA ILE A 100 -15.46 -9.86 -10.68
C ILE A 100 -15.87 -10.19 -12.13
N GLU A 101 -16.87 -11.06 -12.29
CA GLU A 101 -17.37 -11.52 -13.60
C GLU A 101 -18.36 -10.53 -14.22
N CYS A 102 -19.51 -10.32 -13.57
CA CYS A 102 -20.61 -9.53 -14.15
C CYS A 102 -20.71 -8.09 -13.64
N LYS A 103 -19.80 -7.66 -12.74
CA LYS A 103 -19.76 -6.31 -12.14
C LYS A 103 -20.99 -5.91 -11.30
N SER A 104 -21.93 -6.82 -11.08
CA SER A 104 -23.09 -6.63 -10.19
C SER A 104 -22.65 -6.25 -8.77
N ILE A 105 -23.37 -5.30 -8.18
CA ILE A 105 -23.11 -4.74 -6.85
C ILE A 105 -23.57 -5.71 -5.76
N THR A 106 -22.72 -5.93 -4.76
CA THR A 106 -23.08 -6.58 -3.49
C THR A 106 -22.81 -5.62 -2.33
N ALA A 107 -23.88 -5.18 -1.67
CA ALA A 107 -23.81 -4.26 -0.54
C ALA A 107 -23.25 -4.97 0.71
N LEU A 108 -22.31 -4.32 1.40
CA LEU A 108 -21.80 -4.78 2.68
C LEU A 108 -22.81 -4.46 3.79
N LEU A 109 -23.22 -5.49 4.52
CA LEU A 109 -24.10 -5.36 5.68
C LEU A 109 -23.35 -4.85 6.93
N VAL A 110 -22.06 -5.17 7.04
CA VAL A 110 -21.22 -4.80 8.18
C VAL A 110 -19.93 -4.16 7.68
N ASP A 111 -19.57 -3.00 8.24
CA ASP A 111 -18.30 -2.36 7.93
C ASP A 111 -17.14 -3.16 8.54
N ARG A 112 -16.15 -3.52 7.74
CA ARG A 112 -14.97 -4.28 8.19
C ARG A 112 -14.24 -3.62 9.36
N THR A 113 -14.29 -2.29 9.47
CA THR A 113 -13.69 -1.54 10.58
C THR A 113 -14.39 -1.79 11.93
N ALA A 114 -15.66 -2.22 11.92
CA ALA A 114 -16.42 -2.53 13.13
C ALA A 114 -16.13 -3.94 13.67
N VAL A 115 -15.69 -4.85 12.80
CA VAL A 115 -15.39 -6.26 13.11
C VAL A 115 -13.90 -6.60 12.98
N THR A 116 -13.06 -5.57 12.85
CA THR A 116 -11.60 -5.75 12.77
C THR A 116 -11.11 -6.38 14.05
N ARG A 117 -10.44 -7.52 13.93
CA ARG A 117 -9.90 -8.23 15.08
C ARG A 117 -8.61 -7.56 15.57
N PRO A 118 -8.25 -7.69 16.86
CA PRO A 118 -7.05 -7.06 17.40
C PRO A 118 -5.74 -7.47 16.72
N ASP A 119 -5.65 -8.71 16.25
CA ASP A 119 -4.53 -9.30 15.51
C ASP A 119 -4.43 -8.77 14.05
N GLU A 120 -5.55 -8.46 13.42
CA GLU A 120 -5.58 -7.84 12.07
C GLU A 120 -5.21 -6.35 12.09
N LEU A 121 -5.23 -5.71 13.26
CA LEU A 121 -5.17 -4.26 13.39
C LEU A 121 -3.87 -3.65 12.82
N HIS A 122 -2.73 -4.34 12.98
CA HIS A 122 -1.45 -3.89 12.43
C HIS A 122 -1.45 -3.92 10.90
N TRP A 123 -1.99 -4.98 10.31
CA TRP A 123 -2.13 -5.09 8.87
C TRP A 123 -3.01 -3.97 8.29
N TRP A 124 -4.16 -3.70 8.91
CA TRP A 124 -5.05 -2.63 8.47
C TRP A 124 -4.39 -1.24 8.59
N ARG A 125 -3.66 -0.98 9.68
CA ARG A 125 -2.88 0.27 9.84
C ARG A 125 -1.86 0.44 8.72
N TRP A 126 -1.09 -0.60 8.45
CA TRP A 126 -0.12 -0.61 7.35
C TRP A 126 -0.81 -0.30 6.01
N LYS A 127 -1.88 -1.03 5.68
CA LYS A 127 -2.58 -0.88 4.40
C LYS A 127 -3.12 0.54 4.18
N ILE A 128 -3.63 1.13 5.25
CA ILE A 128 -4.21 2.46 5.28
C ILE A 128 -3.12 3.53 5.14
N CYS A 129 -2.00 3.37 5.83
CA CYS A 129 -0.83 4.21 5.59
C CYS A 129 -0.35 4.13 4.14
N MET A 130 -0.24 2.93 3.59
CA MET A 130 0.17 2.72 2.20
C MET A 130 -0.78 3.40 1.22
N ARG A 131 -2.10 3.26 1.40
CA ARG A 131 -3.11 3.99 0.60
C ARG A 131 -2.97 5.50 0.70
N ARG A 132 -2.74 6.03 1.91
CA ARG A 132 -2.52 7.47 2.09
C ARG A 132 -1.28 7.93 1.32
N LEU A 133 -0.19 7.18 1.45
CA LEU A 133 1.05 7.46 0.73
C LEU A 133 0.85 7.42 -0.79
N GLU A 134 0.15 6.43 -1.33
CA GLU A 134 -0.16 6.37 -2.77
C GLU A 134 -0.94 7.60 -3.25
N LYS A 135 -1.97 8.04 -2.52
CA LYS A 135 -2.69 9.27 -2.85
C LYS A 135 -1.83 10.52 -2.79
N GLU A 136 -0.92 10.59 -1.83
CA GLU A 136 0.05 11.69 -1.75
C GLU A 136 1.00 11.69 -2.97
N ALA A 137 1.33 10.51 -3.48
CA ALA A 137 2.17 10.32 -4.64
C ALA A 137 1.45 10.56 -5.99
N SER A 138 0.13 10.40 -6.04
CA SER A 138 -0.70 10.54 -7.24
C SER A 138 -1.60 11.79 -7.18
N GLU A 139 -2.73 11.71 -6.49
CA GLU A 139 -3.81 12.72 -6.45
C GLU A 139 -3.34 14.07 -5.88
N TYR A 140 -2.57 14.04 -4.78
CA TYR A 140 -2.18 15.26 -4.08
C TYR A 140 -0.79 15.77 -4.47
N TRP A 141 -0.08 15.08 -5.36
CA TRP A 141 1.31 15.41 -5.64
C TRP A 141 1.49 16.83 -6.18
N LEU A 142 0.63 17.25 -7.11
CA LEU A 142 0.62 18.61 -7.62
C LEU A 142 0.45 19.65 -6.50
N VAL A 143 -0.48 19.41 -5.59
CA VAL A 143 -0.74 20.28 -4.44
C VAL A 143 0.51 20.39 -3.56
N ARG A 144 1.24 19.29 -3.35
CA ARG A 144 2.51 19.30 -2.59
C ARG A 144 3.55 20.18 -3.27
N LEU A 145 3.72 20.04 -4.58
CA LEU A 145 4.65 20.88 -5.33
C LEU A 145 4.26 22.37 -5.29
N GLN A 146 2.96 22.67 -5.38
CA GLN A 146 2.43 24.04 -5.30
C GLN A 146 2.59 24.68 -3.91
N THR A 147 2.85 23.90 -2.86
CA THR A 147 3.13 24.44 -1.51
C THR A 147 4.59 24.86 -1.30
N LEU A 148 5.48 24.50 -2.22
CA LEU A 148 6.92 24.80 -2.12
C LEU A 148 7.24 26.30 -2.16
N PRO A 149 6.60 27.13 -3.02
CA PRO A 149 6.82 28.58 -3.03
C PRO A 149 6.52 29.24 -1.68
N HIS A 150 5.37 28.90 -1.09
CA HIS A 150 4.93 29.46 0.19
C HIS A 150 5.84 29.12 1.37
N SER A 151 6.68 28.10 1.24
CA SER A 151 7.65 27.69 2.26
C SER A 151 9.06 28.20 1.99
N GLY A 152 9.29 28.96 0.90
CA GLY A 152 10.62 29.37 0.45
C GLY A 152 11.46 28.21 -0.11
N TRP A 153 10.81 27.11 -0.51
CA TRP A 153 11.48 25.93 -1.07
C TRP A 153 11.72 26.05 -2.57
N PHE A 154 10.86 26.81 -3.23
CA PHE A 154 10.94 27.16 -4.63
C PHE A 154 10.59 28.65 -4.76
N ARG A 155 10.93 29.28 -5.88
CA ARG A 155 10.41 30.62 -6.22
C ARG A 155 8.92 30.54 -6.57
N ASP A 156 8.26 31.68 -6.71
CA ASP A 156 6.86 31.69 -7.17
C ASP A 156 6.71 30.99 -8.52
N ILE A 157 5.63 30.21 -8.65
CA ILE A 157 5.29 29.50 -9.88
C ILE A 157 4.77 30.53 -10.89
N PRO A 158 5.37 30.62 -12.10
CA PRO A 158 4.87 31.52 -13.14
C PRO A 158 3.42 31.21 -13.53
N GLN A 159 2.62 32.26 -13.81
CA GLN A 159 1.20 32.13 -14.14
C GLN A 159 0.92 31.38 -15.45
N ASP A 160 1.91 31.32 -16.36
CA ASP A 160 1.81 30.63 -17.65
C ASP A 160 2.06 29.11 -17.58
N TRP A 161 2.40 28.57 -16.39
CA TRP A 161 2.70 27.15 -16.25
C TRP A 161 1.44 26.31 -16.05
N ASP A 162 1.17 25.41 -17.00
CA ASP A 162 0.20 24.34 -16.82
C ASP A 162 0.65 23.30 -15.77
N THR A 163 -0.28 22.43 -15.37
CA THR A 163 -0.06 21.37 -14.37
C THR A 163 1.13 20.47 -14.72
N ASP A 164 1.23 20.04 -15.97
CA ASP A 164 2.26 19.10 -16.41
C ASP A 164 3.66 19.73 -16.35
N ARG A 165 3.75 21.01 -16.75
CA ARG A 165 4.97 21.80 -16.66
C ARG A 165 5.37 22.04 -15.21
N GLN A 166 4.43 22.35 -14.32
CA GLN A 166 4.72 22.48 -12.88
C GLN A 166 5.38 21.20 -12.32
N VAL A 167 4.86 20.02 -12.65
CA VAL A 167 5.43 18.74 -12.18
C VAL A 167 6.85 18.50 -12.70
N ARG A 168 7.16 18.92 -13.93
CA ARG A 168 8.48 18.73 -14.57
C ARG A 168 9.52 19.78 -14.19
N GLU A 169 9.09 21.03 -14.01
CA GLU A 169 9.98 22.20 -13.94
C GLU A 169 10.18 22.75 -12.53
N ILE A 170 9.36 22.35 -11.54
CA ILE A 170 9.62 22.68 -10.14
C ILE A 170 10.85 21.92 -9.68
N ARG A 171 11.86 22.67 -9.21
CA ARG A 171 13.15 22.11 -8.80
C ARG A 171 13.57 22.64 -7.44
N VAL A 172 14.02 21.74 -6.57
CA VAL A 172 14.48 22.10 -5.21
C VAL A 172 15.88 21.57 -4.97
N HIS A 173 16.64 22.25 -4.11
CA HIS A 173 17.86 21.67 -3.57
C HIS A 173 17.52 20.74 -2.41
N VAL A 174 18.37 19.75 -2.16
CA VAL A 174 18.21 18.88 -0.99
C VAL A 174 18.41 19.71 0.29
N ARG A 175 17.49 19.55 1.24
CA ARG A 175 17.61 20.03 2.62
C ARG A 175 17.79 18.82 3.52
N TYR A 176 19.02 18.57 3.95
CA TYR A 176 19.40 17.32 4.62
C TYR A 176 18.51 16.98 5.82
N ASP A 177 18.39 17.91 6.78
CA ASP A 177 17.65 17.66 8.04
C ASP A 177 16.17 17.34 7.76
N ASP A 178 15.58 18.04 6.80
CA ASP A 178 14.18 17.84 6.43
C ASP A 178 13.94 16.50 5.75
N ALA A 179 14.81 16.13 4.80
CA ALA A 179 14.71 14.87 4.07
C ALA A 179 14.92 13.67 5.02
N VAL A 180 15.89 13.76 5.93
CA VAL A 180 16.15 12.71 6.92
C VAL A 180 15.01 12.59 7.92
N ALA A 181 14.46 13.71 8.41
CA ALA A 181 13.29 13.67 9.29
C ALA A 181 12.09 12.99 8.60
N PHE A 182 11.87 13.29 7.32
CA PHE A 182 10.80 12.66 6.55
C PHE A 182 11.04 11.17 6.30
N MET A 183 12.27 10.71 6.12
CA MET A 183 12.61 9.29 5.89
C MET A 183 12.12 8.37 7.02
N HIS A 184 11.88 8.87 8.23
CA HIS A 184 11.24 8.09 9.29
C HIS A 184 9.80 7.66 8.96
N VAL A 185 9.08 8.42 8.13
CA VAL A 185 7.71 8.11 7.68
C VAL A 185 7.64 6.78 6.92
N PRO A 186 8.31 6.61 5.76
CA PRO A 186 8.24 5.36 5.02
C PRO A 186 8.80 4.17 5.83
N LYS A 187 9.87 4.37 6.59
CA LYS A 187 10.39 3.31 7.48
C LYS A 187 9.34 2.82 8.46
N ARG A 188 8.68 3.76 9.15
CA ARG A 188 7.65 3.46 10.12
C ARG A 188 6.46 2.76 9.48
N VAL A 189 6.00 3.24 8.33
CA VAL A 189 4.88 2.63 7.61
C VAL A 189 5.22 1.19 7.27
N TRP A 190 6.38 0.92 6.66
CA TRP A 190 6.78 -0.44 6.28
C TRP A 190 6.95 -1.36 7.50
N ALA A 191 7.47 -0.83 8.62
CA ALA A 191 7.64 -1.58 9.85
C ALA A 191 6.30 -2.08 10.46
N MET A 192 5.16 -1.48 10.10
CA MET A 192 3.84 -1.93 10.56
C MET A 192 3.36 -3.21 9.89
N LEU A 193 3.93 -3.59 8.73
CA LEU A 193 3.54 -4.80 8.04
C LEU A 193 3.80 -5.99 8.98
N PRO A 194 2.79 -6.82 9.29
CA PRO A 194 2.97 -7.91 10.24
C PRO A 194 3.76 -9.04 9.57
N TYR A 195 5.06 -9.06 9.83
CA TYR A 195 5.91 -10.23 9.63
C TYR A 195 5.69 -11.21 10.79
N GLY A 196 5.79 -12.52 10.52
CA GLY A 196 5.60 -13.55 11.53
C GLY A 196 6.58 -13.40 12.71
N PHE A 197 7.84 -13.08 12.40
CA PHE A 197 8.85 -12.68 13.38
C PHE A 197 9.37 -11.28 13.09
N SER A 198 9.79 -10.55 14.13
CA SER A 198 10.35 -9.20 13.99
C SER A 198 11.61 -9.17 13.13
N LEU A 199 12.42 -10.24 13.18
CA LEU A 199 13.65 -10.38 12.40
C LEU A 199 13.39 -10.62 10.90
N ASP A 200 12.19 -11.05 10.52
CA ASP A 200 11.80 -11.20 9.12
C ASP A 200 11.41 -9.87 8.48
N ASN A 201 11.22 -8.81 9.30
CA ASN A 201 10.92 -7.49 8.79
C ASN A 201 12.18 -6.88 8.15
N PRO A 202 12.19 -6.58 6.84
CA PRO A 202 13.37 -6.06 6.17
C PRO A 202 13.83 -4.72 6.76
N VAL A 203 12.96 -3.96 7.43
CA VAL A 203 13.34 -2.69 8.08
C VAL A 203 14.37 -2.90 9.20
N GLU A 204 14.34 -4.05 9.86
CA GLU A 204 15.24 -4.39 10.98
C GLU A 204 16.53 -5.10 10.52
N SER A 205 16.65 -5.38 9.22
CA SER A 205 17.81 -6.09 8.65
C SER A 205 19.08 -5.23 8.62
N CYS A 206 20.24 -5.89 8.61
CA CYS A 206 21.53 -5.21 8.41
C CYS A 206 21.59 -4.48 7.06
N GLU A 207 20.97 -5.07 6.04
CA GLU A 207 20.80 -4.52 4.70
C GLU A 207 20.06 -3.18 4.73
N ALA A 208 18.97 -3.08 5.50
CA ALA A 208 18.22 -1.84 5.65
C ALA A 208 19.01 -0.76 6.39
N LEU A 209 19.79 -1.12 7.42
CA LEU A 209 20.66 -0.18 8.11
C LEU A 209 21.76 0.36 7.18
N ALA A 210 22.33 -0.50 6.33
CA ALA A 210 23.30 -0.11 5.32
C ALA A 210 22.68 0.84 4.27
N LEU A 211 21.47 0.50 3.78
CA LEU A 211 20.71 1.36 2.87
C LEU A 211 20.43 2.74 3.47
N GLU A 212 19.92 2.78 4.71
CA GLU A 212 19.64 4.05 5.40
C GLU A 212 20.91 4.91 5.53
N LYS A 213 22.04 4.30 5.90
CA LYS A 213 23.33 5.00 6.01
C LYS A 213 23.76 5.55 4.65
N CYS A 214 23.60 4.77 3.58
CA CYS A 214 23.91 5.19 2.21
C CYS A 214 23.04 6.38 1.78
N LEU A 215 21.72 6.30 1.95
CA LEU A 215 20.78 7.37 1.63
C LEU A 215 21.07 8.65 2.44
N LYS A 216 21.34 8.55 3.75
CA LYS A 216 21.73 9.71 4.57
C LYS A 216 23.04 10.34 4.08
N GLY A 217 24.06 9.52 3.79
CA GLY A 217 25.33 10.02 3.26
C GLY A 217 25.14 10.78 1.95
N GLU A 218 24.32 10.22 1.07
CA GLU A 218 24.03 10.81 -0.23
C GLU A 218 23.21 12.10 -0.13
N LEU A 219 22.16 12.12 0.69
CA LEU A 219 21.38 13.34 0.95
C LEU A 219 22.27 14.46 1.50
N LYS A 220 23.23 14.12 2.38
CA LYS A 220 24.19 15.10 2.91
C LYS A 220 25.08 15.65 1.81
N ARG A 221 25.63 14.78 0.93
CA ARG A 221 26.43 15.18 -0.23
C ARG A 221 25.67 16.12 -1.15
N LEU A 222 24.45 15.74 -1.55
CA LEU A 222 23.58 16.56 -2.40
C LEU A 222 23.19 17.90 -1.77
N SER A 223 22.98 17.92 -0.44
CA SER A 223 22.68 19.15 0.29
C SER A 223 23.84 20.13 0.29
N VAL A 224 25.09 19.64 0.32
CA VAL A 224 26.30 20.47 0.23
C VAL A 224 26.50 20.97 -1.21
N GLU A 225 26.29 20.12 -2.20
CA GLU A 225 26.42 20.46 -3.63
C GLU A 225 25.38 21.48 -4.11
N ARG A 226 24.28 21.65 -3.37
CA ARG A 226 23.16 22.54 -3.72
C ARG A 226 22.60 22.30 -5.12
N LYS A 227 22.77 21.08 -5.64
CA LYS A 227 22.19 20.66 -6.92
C LYS A 227 20.67 20.68 -6.83
N LEU A 228 20.03 21.24 -7.87
CA LEU A 228 18.59 21.32 -8.00
C LEU A 228 18.05 20.06 -8.70
N PHE A 229 16.95 19.52 -8.18
CA PHE A 229 16.29 18.35 -8.73
C PHE A 229 14.80 18.61 -8.93
N ASN A 230 14.24 18.16 -10.06
CA ASN A 230 12.80 17.93 -10.17
C ASN A 230 12.43 16.54 -9.62
N THR A 231 11.11 16.25 -9.61
CA THR A 231 10.55 14.97 -9.13
C THR A 231 11.21 13.74 -9.77
N LYS A 232 11.31 13.71 -11.10
CA LYS A 232 11.83 12.55 -11.82
C LYS A 232 13.32 12.33 -11.52
N GLU A 233 14.10 13.41 -11.60
CA GLU A 233 15.56 13.36 -11.40
C GLU A 233 15.93 12.82 -10.02
N ILE A 234 15.24 13.28 -8.95
CA ILE A 234 15.55 12.81 -7.59
C ILE A 234 15.09 11.37 -7.36
N LEU A 235 13.97 10.95 -7.95
CA LEU A 235 13.50 9.56 -7.91
C LEU A 235 14.51 8.62 -8.57
N ASP A 236 14.91 8.93 -9.81
CA ASP A 236 15.88 8.12 -10.56
C ASP A 236 17.23 8.07 -9.84
N HIS A 237 17.66 9.20 -9.27
CA HIS A 237 18.89 9.30 -8.50
C HIS A 237 18.87 8.41 -7.26
N MET A 238 17.83 8.52 -6.41
CA MET A 238 17.73 7.72 -5.18
C MET A 238 17.53 6.23 -5.47
N ALA A 239 16.83 5.87 -6.55
CA ALA A 239 16.74 4.48 -6.99
C ALA A 239 18.11 3.90 -7.36
N ASN A 240 18.96 4.67 -8.06
CA ASN A 240 20.33 4.26 -8.37
C ASN A 240 21.19 4.11 -7.11
N VAL A 241 21.09 5.04 -6.17
CA VAL A 241 21.79 4.99 -4.89
C VAL A 241 21.37 3.74 -4.10
N GLY A 242 20.08 3.45 -4.02
CA GLY A 242 19.56 2.27 -3.35
C GLY A 242 20.07 0.95 -3.96
N ARG A 243 20.07 0.84 -5.30
CA ARG A 243 20.64 -0.32 -6.00
C ARG A 243 22.14 -0.49 -5.72
N GLY A 244 22.86 0.61 -5.54
CA GLY A 244 24.29 0.60 -5.22
C GLY A 244 24.62 0.48 -3.73
N ALA A 245 23.63 0.54 -2.84
CA ALA A 245 23.84 0.59 -1.39
C ALA A 245 24.38 -0.74 -0.83
N LEU A 246 24.03 -1.86 -1.47
CA LEU A 246 24.59 -3.17 -1.17
C LEU A 246 25.41 -3.65 -2.35
N LYS A 247 26.67 -3.97 -2.11
CA LYS A 247 27.53 -4.66 -3.07
C LYS A 247 27.87 -6.03 -2.52
N PRO A 248 27.33 -7.12 -3.12
CA PRO A 248 27.77 -8.47 -2.83
C PRO A 248 29.29 -8.56 -2.88
N VAL A 249 29.91 -9.06 -1.82
CA VAL A 249 31.33 -9.45 -1.89
C VAL A 249 31.37 -10.78 -2.63
N VAL A 250 31.83 -10.77 -3.88
CA VAL A 250 32.04 -11.99 -4.65
C VAL A 250 33.39 -12.57 -4.25
N VAL A 251 33.39 -13.77 -3.68
CA VAL A 251 34.62 -14.51 -3.40
C VAL A 251 35.31 -14.84 -4.73
N GLU A 252 36.57 -14.46 -4.88
CA GLU A 252 37.33 -14.66 -6.12
C GLU A 252 37.45 -16.15 -6.47
N ASP A 253 37.75 -16.99 -5.46
CA ASP A 253 37.77 -18.44 -5.59
C ASP A 253 36.36 -19.00 -5.82
N VAL A 254 36.12 -19.49 -7.04
CA VAL A 254 34.85 -20.05 -7.49
C VAL A 254 34.45 -21.28 -6.66
N GLY A 255 35.41 -22.09 -6.20
CA GLY A 255 35.16 -23.30 -5.41
C GLY A 255 34.74 -23.01 -3.97
N ALA A 256 35.07 -21.81 -3.46
CA ALA A 256 34.70 -21.34 -2.12
C ALA A 256 33.43 -20.47 -2.10
N ARG A 257 32.81 -20.23 -3.26
CA ARG A 257 31.56 -19.44 -3.34
C ARG A 257 30.42 -20.22 -2.68
N LEU A 258 29.92 -19.69 -1.56
CA LEU A 258 28.73 -20.19 -0.87
C LEU A 258 27.41 -19.81 -1.59
N GLY A 259 27.47 -19.38 -2.85
CA GLY A 259 26.36 -18.80 -3.62
C GLY A 259 26.34 -17.26 -3.59
N ASN A 260 25.35 -16.66 -4.27
CA ASN A 260 25.11 -15.22 -4.20
C ASN A 260 24.47 -14.88 -2.83
N PRO A 261 24.82 -13.75 -2.19
CA PRO A 261 24.11 -13.31 -1.00
C PRO A 261 22.62 -13.13 -1.32
N VAL A 262 21.79 -13.85 -0.57
CA VAL A 262 20.33 -13.74 -0.68
C VAL A 262 19.92 -12.63 0.28
N THR A 263 19.35 -11.55 -0.27
CA THR A 263 18.76 -10.49 0.55
C THR A 263 17.56 -11.04 1.32
N PRO A 264 17.23 -10.49 2.50
CA PRO A 264 16.05 -10.92 3.24
C PRO A 264 14.78 -10.83 2.38
N PRO A 265 13.81 -11.76 2.52
CA PRO A 265 12.55 -11.69 1.79
C PRO A 265 11.88 -10.31 1.93
N GLY A 266 11.50 -9.71 0.80
CA GLY A 266 10.87 -8.39 0.77
C GLY A 266 11.83 -7.20 0.91
N TYR A 267 13.14 -7.40 1.08
CA TYR A 267 14.11 -6.33 1.16
C TYR A 267 14.14 -5.46 -0.10
N GLU A 268 14.09 -6.05 -1.30
CA GLU A 268 14.12 -5.26 -2.55
C GLU A 268 12.90 -4.34 -2.68
N ALA A 269 11.72 -4.84 -2.32
CA ALA A 269 10.50 -4.04 -2.29
C ALA A 269 10.60 -2.91 -1.27
N TYR A 270 11.17 -3.20 -0.08
CA TYR A 270 11.44 -2.18 0.93
C TYR A 270 12.46 -1.13 0.45
N ARG A 271 13.55 -1.55 -0.21
CA ARG A 271 14.58 -0.67 -0.77
C ARG A 271 13.95 0.31 -1.76
N ASP A 272 13.20 -0.20 -2.73
CA ASP A 272 12.60 0.62 -3.77
C ASP A 272 11.56 1.59 -3.17
N PHE A 273 10.77 1.12 -2.21
CA PHE A 273 9.82 1.95 -1.46
C PHE A 273 10.50 3.05 -0.66
N LEU A 274 11.55 2.71 0.11
CA LEU A 274 12.28 3.68 0.93
C LEU A 274 12.98 4.72 0.05
N CYS A 275 13.60 4.30 -1.07
CA CYS A 275 14.24 5.21 -2.02
C CYS A 275 13.24 6.18 -2.64
N GLU A 276 12.08 5.69 -3.11
CA GLU A 276 11.03 6.54 -3.66
C GLU A 276 10.54 7.59 -2.65
N TRP A 277 10.19 7.15 -1.44
CA TRP A 277 9.67 8.07 -0.42
C TRP A 277 10.71 9.02 0.14
N THR A 278 11.99 8.61 0.18
CA THR A 278 13.10 9.50 0.51
C THR A 278 13.25 10.59 -0.56
N ALA A 279 13.17 10.23 -1.84
CA ALA A 279 13.19 11.18 -2.95
C ALA A 279 11.99 12.14 -2.92
N ARG A 280 10.78 11.63 -2.66
CA ARG A 280 9.59 12.50 -2.49
C ARG A 280 9.72 13.42 -1.29
N GLY A 281 10.33 12.97 -0.19
CA GLY A 281 10.61 13.77 0.99
C GLY A 281 11.47 15.01 0.70
N VAL A 282 12.37 14.94 -0.29
CA VAL A 282 13.16 16.10 -0.76
C VAL A 282 12.27 17.21 -1.34
N LEU A 283 11.09 16.86 -1.87
CA LEU A 283 10.12 17.77 -2.49
C LEU A 283 8.90 18.02 -1.58
N MET A 284 8.95 17.59 -0.32
CA MET A 284 7.91 17.87 0.67
C MET A 284 8.42 18.88 1.70
N CYS A 285 8.01 20.14 1.56
CA CYS A 285 8.31 21.16 2.55
C CYS A 285 7.67 20.86 3.92
N THR A 286 8.07 21.60 4.94
CA THR A 286 7.55 21.45 6.30
C THR A 286 6.03 21.46 6.36
N MET A 287 5.36 22.38 5.66
CA MET A 287 3.90 22.41 5.59
C MET A 287 3.33 21.26 4.76
N GLY A 288 3.95 20.93 3.62
CA GLY A 288 3.51 19.88 2.72
C GLY A 288 3.48 18.48 3.37
N ARG A 289 4.41 18.20 4.30
CA ARG A 289 4.45 16.91 5.04
C ARG A 289 3.54 16.86 6.26
N MET A 290 3.01 17.99 6.77
CA MET A 290 2.17 18.00 7.96
C MET A 290 0.97 17.05 7.88
N PRO A 291 0.19 17.00 6.77
CA PRO A 291 -0.95 16.09 6.70
C PRO A 291 -0.58 14.62 6.91
N ILE A 292 0.58 14.18 6.38
CA ILE A 292 1.08 12.81 6.56
C ILE A 292 1.54 12.58 8.00
N LEU A 293 2.28 13.53 8.58
CA LEU A 293 2.75 13.42 9.96
C LEU A 293 1.60 13.41 10.96
N GLU A 294 0.57 14.24 10.74
CA GLU A 294 -0.63 14.27 11.58
C GLU A 294 -1.45 13.00 11.44
N PHE A 295 -1.54 12.45 10.22
CA PHE A 295 -2.17 11.16 9.99
C PHE A 295 -1.52 10.04 10.81
N LEU A 296 -0.18 9.95 10.77
CA LEU A 296 0.58 8.96 11.55
C LEU A 296 0.49 9.23 13.06
N ARG A 297 0.53 10.50 13.48
CA ARG A 297 0.39 10.86 14.90
C ARG A 297 -0.98 10.47 15.44
N ASN A 298 -2.05 10.71 14.68
CA ASN A 298 -3.40 10.30 15.05
C ASN A 298 -3.50 8.78 15.10
N MET A 299 -2.82 8.08 14.19
CA MET A 299 -2.70 6.63 14.22
C MET A 299 -2.11 6.11 15.51
N ASP A 300 -1.09 6.76 16.05
CA ASP A 300 -0.45 6.33 17.29
C ASP A 300 -1.34 6.59 18.50
N LYS A 301 -1.87 7.81 18.59
CA LYS A 301 -2.73 8.25 19.70
C LYS A 301 -3.94 7.34 19.84
N GLU A 302 -4.60 7.03 18.73
CA GLU A 302 -5.75 6.14 18.70
C GLU A 302 -5.35 4.67 18.66
N GLY A 303 -4.13 4.38 18.20
CA GLY A 303 -3.59 3.04 18.10
C GLY A 303 -3.39 2.38 19.47
N ASN A 304 -3.09 3.19 20.49
CA ASN A 304 -3.05 2.77 21.89
C ASN A 304 -4.43 2.34 22.43
N LYS A 305 -5.53 2.74 21.78
CA LYS A 305 -6.89 2.37 22.18
C LYS A 305 -7.41 1.10 21.49
N LYS A 306 -6.59 0.41 20.67
CA LYS A 306 -6.98 -0.76 19.85
C LYS A 306 -8.22 -0.50 18.96
N ARG A 307 -8.40 0.73 18.47
CA ARG A 307 -9.57 1.14 17.65
C ARG A 307 -9.20 1.36 16.18
N ALA A 308 -10.16 1.08 15.28
CA ALA A 308 -10.10 1.41 13.85
C ALA A 308 -10.52 2.88 13.62
N TRP A 309 -9.70 3.83 14.10
CA TRP A 309 -9.99 5.28 14.06
C TRP A 309 -10.15 5.86 12.64
N TRP A 310 -9.56 5.20 11.65
CA TRP A 310 -9.61 5.59 10.24
C TRP A 310 -10.97 5.37 9.58
N LYS A 311 -11.93 4.74 10.28
CA LYS A 311 -13.28 4.45 9.74
C LYS A 311 -14.01 5.69 9.23
N ASP A 312 -13.70 6.86 9.81
CA ASP A 312 -14.32 8.15 9.48
C ASP A 312 -13.46 8.99 8.51
N VAL A 313 -12.28 8.48 8.11
CA VAL A 313 -11.37 9.19 7.20
C VAL A 313 -11.72 8.86 5.75
N ARG A 314 -12.50 9.75 5.12
CA ARG A 314 -12.92 9.67 3.70
C ARG A 314 -11.77 9.50 2.70
N ASP A 315 -10.54 9.86 3.06
CA ASP A 315 -9.44 9.83 2.10
C ASP A 315 -8.71 8.48 2.04
N VAL A 316 -8.87 7.59 3.02
CA VAL A 316 -7.91 6.47 3.19
C VAL A 316 -8.51 5.09 2.94
N PHE A 317 -9.83 4.94 3.05
CA PHE A 317 -10.53 3.74 2.61
C PHE A 317 -11.06 3.81 1.19
N PHE A 318 -11.11 5.01 0.61
CA PHE A 318 -11.92 5.29 -0.56
C PHE A 318 -10.99 5.60 -1.73
N ASP A 319 -11.03 4.74 -2.72
CA ASP A 319 -10.74 5.15 -4.08
C ASP A 319 -11.98 5.97 -4.51
N PRO A 320 -11.89 7.30 -4.67
CA PRO A 320 -13.05 8.17 -4.83
C PRO A 320 -13.98 7.76 -5.98
#